data_AF-A0A8S0H3N7-F1
#
_entry.id   AF-A0A8S0H3N7-F1
#
_cell.length_a   1.000
_cell.length_b   1.000
_cell.length_c   1.000
_cell.angle_alpha   90.00
_cell.angle_beta   90.00
_cell.angle_gamma   90.00
#
_symmetry.space_group_name_H-M   'P 1'
#
loop_
_entity.id
_entity.type
_entity.pdbx_description
1 polymer ?
#
loop_
_entity_poly.entity_id
_entity_poly.type
_entity_poly.pdbx_seq_one_letter_code
_entity_poly.pdbx_strand_id
1 'polypeptide(L)'
;MAFMSKDFTRLLNTLIDQQIKTAGRQTEWFNMSADERAAYIGQVGERLLEMQQSTLSVLAAQHYQMQDNPVSVGDQLQVLQQRRKEMKAIADTPATIAYKQQLDRDILLYSRQDTAISHYDSTWNKALRLLSPGGAKAEVLQADAPAKQKELKGRINRLEKHLSLQVADSTFSQTYVTLFSELQAYKEVSTRYNAWLKAAPQQQAASLDALAKPPRASDELPVNLSLLMMEERPGYIRMNVALVNASTDGRFKDFYLEHGRLVVPTDGVLNFSFGTAARSLAWQQQYRLKSEPPSMRSPTYAPIRSVLVKTGFVEQYFANHLVSESSLREGFKAQVLSNGRKLLLTGVDRKVPNQVGIQVSGQSPGTSVTREVPLAGALSELINQNADITSFQTLGVEDYRQNSYHPDRDGLFVNIHELERSVGFAEHQYLLEMPQGDAYRSATPFAVMTVEGDKVSSSHLSKAQTETLYQYNAAFFERLEQLRGEGFKASRLFAGSSERATFVQQLTRLLERNHITPAGCCWRNTAARACGISRATT
;
A
#
# COMPACT_ATOMS: atom_id res chain seq x y z
N MET A 1 20.60 -12.06 -22.48
CA MET A 1 19.79 -12.53 -23.61
C MET A 1 19.04 -13.77 -23.18
N ALA A 2 17.70 -13.75 -23.27
CA ALA A 2 16.83 -14.87 -22.97
C ALA A 2 17.09 -16.02 -23.95
N PHE A 3 17.19 -17.24 -23.44
CA PHE A 3 17.33 -18.42 -24.28
C PHE A 3 15.99 -18.74 -24.96
N MET A 4 16.00 -18.81 -26.30
CA MET A 4 14.81 -19.06 -27.11
C MET A 4 14.96 -20.40 -27.85
N SER A 5 14.25 -21.43 -27.40
CA SER A 5 14.25 -22.72 -28.10
C SER A 5 13.59 -22.59 -29.49
N LYS A 6 13.94 -23.52 -30.39
CA LYS A 6 13.31 -23.62 -31.71
C LYS A 6 11.80 -23.84 -31.60
N ASP A 7 11.38 -24.61 -30.60
CA ASP A 7 9.97 -24.91 -30.36
C ASP A 7 9.20 -23.69 -29.83
N PHE A 8 9.78 -22.92 -28.91
CA PHE A 8 9.15 -21.68 -28.44
C PHE A 8 9.05 -20.65 -29.57
N THR A 9 10.10 -20.54 -30.39
CA THR A 9 10.10 -19.67 -31.57
C THR A 9 9.01 -20.09 -32.56
N ARG A 10 8.84 -21.39 -32.83
CA ARG A 10 7.76 -21.90 -33.68
C ARG A 10 6.37 -21.58 -33.12
N LEU A 11 6.20 -21.70 -31.79
CA LEU A 11 4.96 -21.35 -31.11
C LEU A 11 4.62 -19.87 -31.27
N LEU A 12 5.58 -18.98 -31.03
CA LEU A 12 5.39 -17.53 -31.20
C LEU A 12 5.07 -17.16 -32.65
N ASN A 13 5.74 -17.78 -33.63
CA ASN A 13 5.42 -17.56 -35.03
C ASN A 13 3.96 -17.96 -35.34
N THR A 14 3.53 -19.13 -34.87
CA THR A 14 2.15 -19.59 -35.05
C THR A 14 1.14 -18.64 -34.41
N LEU A 15 1.43 -18.16 -33.19
CA LEU A 15 0.60 -17.20 -32.47
C LEU A 15 0.49 -15.87 -33.23
N ILE A 16 1.60 -15.33 -33.74
CA ILE A 16 1.62 -14.10 -34.54
C ILE A 16 0.73 -14.26 -35.79
N ASP A 17 0.88 -15.35 -36.53
CA ASP A 17 0.09 -15.58 -37.75
C ASP A 17 -1.40 -15.71 -37.45
N GLN A 18 -1.74 -16.34 -36.31
CA GLN A 18 -3.12 -16.45 -35.84
C GLN A 18 -3.69 -15.09 -35.47
N GLN A 19 -2.96 -14.30 -34.67
CA GLN A 19 -3.41 -12.98 -34.22
C GLN A 19 -3.61 -12.01 -35.37
N ILE A 20 -2.69 -12.00 -36.36
CA ILE A 20 -2.83 -11.17 -37.57
C ILE A 20 -4.06 -11.58 -38.38
N LYS A 21 -4.36 -12.89 -38.47
CA LYS A 21 -5.55 -13.38 -39.20
C LYS A 21 -6.87 -13.03 -38.50
N THR A 22 -6.89 -13.06 -37.16
CA THR A 22 -8.07 -12.71 -36.38
C THR A 22 -8.24 -11.19 -36.20
N ALA A 23 -7.16 -10.43 -36.37
CA ALA A 23 -7.14 -8.99 -36.25
C ALA A 23 -7.92 -8.26 -37.36
N GLY A 24 -8.74 -7.29 -36.98
CA GLY A 24 -9.33 -6.31 -37.91
C GLY A 24 -8.31 -5.25 -38.37
N ARG A 25 -8.77 -4.27 -39.18
CA ARG A 25 -7.92 -3.18 -39.73
C ARG A 25 -7.28 -2.26 -38.68
N GLN A 26 -7.67 -2.33 -37.40
CA GLN A 26 -7.16 -1.49 -36.31
C GLN A 26 -6.77 -2.36 -35.10
N THR A 27 -5.67 -3.11 -35.19
CA THR A 27 -5.13 -3.85 -34.03
C THR A 27 -3.64 -3.61 -33.87
N GLU A 28 -3.12 -3.91 -32.68
CA GLU A 28 -1.68 -3.85 -32.38
C GLU A 28 -0.88 -4.99 -33.06
N TRP A 29 -1.57 -5.95 -33.69
CA TRP A 29 -0.99 -7.07 -34.42
C TRP A 29 -0.98 -6.79 -35.92
N PHE A 30 0.21 -6.71 -36.53
CA PHE A 30 0.37 -6.41 -37.95
C PHE A 30 1.46 -7.26 -38.60
N ASN A 31 1.45 -7.29 -39.93
CA ASN A 31 2.47 -7.98 -40.72
C ASN A 31 3.82 -7.29 -40.60
N MET A 32 4.82 -8.03 -40.15
CA MET A 32 6.21 -7.59 -40.01
C MET A 32 7.08 -8.23 -41.11
N SER A 33 8.16 -7.55 -41.49
CA SER A 33 9.26 -8.19 -42.25
C SER A 33 9.92 -9.31 -41.42
N ALA A 34 10.74 -10.14 -42.06
CA ALA A 34 11.44 -11.23 -41.37
C ALA A 34 12.33 -10.72 -40.23
N ASP A 35 13.04 -9.61 -40.45
CA ASP A 35 13.94 -9.01 -39.46
C ASP A 35 13.19 -8.37 -38.30
N GLU A 36 12.12 -7.63 -38.58
CA GLU A 36 11.25 -7.04 -37.55
C GLU A 36 10.59 -8.14 -36.70
N ARG A 37 10.15 -9.23 -37.34
CA ARG A 37 9.57 -10.38 -36.65
C ARG A 37 10.58 -11.07 -35.74
N ALA A 38 11.82 -11.26 -36.22
CA ALA A 38 12.90 -11.84 -35.40
C ALA A 38 13.24 -10.94 -34.20
N ALA A 39 13.32 -9.62 -34.42
CA ALA A 39 13.55 -8.64 -33.36
C ALA A 39 12.40 -8.63 -32.33
N TYR A 40 11.15 -8.67 -32.79
CA TYR A 40 9.97 -8.75 -31.94
C TYR A 40 9.97 -10.03 -31.09
N ILE A 41 10.23 -11.19 -31.68
CA ILE A 41 10.34 -12.46 -30.95
C ILE A 41 11.44 -12.39 -29.88
N GLY A 42 12.60 -11.79 -30.21
CA GLY A 42 13.66 -11.51 -29.24
C GLY A 42 13.16 -10.67 -28.07
N GLN A 43 12.44 -9.57 -28.35
CA GLN A 43 11.85 -8.75 -27.30
C GLN A 43 10.83 -9.53 -26.46
N VAL A 44 9.93 -10.30 -27.07
CA VAL A 44 8.99 -11.17 -26.31
C VAL A 44 9.75 -12.07 -25.33
N GLY A 45 10.86 -12.66 -25.79
CA GLY A 45 11.75 -13.47 -24.95
C GLY A 45 12.27 -12.72 -23.72
N GLU A 46 12.90 -11.56 -23.93
CA GLU A 46 13.43 -10.70 -22.85
C GLU A 46 12.33 -10.23 -21.90
N ARG A 47 11.19 -9.78 -22.44
CA ARG A 47 10.07 -9.25 -21.67
C ARG A 47 9.43 -10.30 -20.76
N LEU A 48 9.24 -11.51 -21.27
CA LEU A 48 8.73 -12.63 -20.48
C LEU A 48 9.75 -13.09 -19.44
N LEU A 49 11.05 -13.06 -19.75
CA LEU A 49 12.10 -13.37 -18.77
C LEU A 49 12.16 -12.32 -17.65
N GLU A 50 12.07 -11.04 -17.99
CA GLU A 50 12.00 -9.95 -17.02
C GLU A 50 10.74 -10.04 -16.14
N MET A 51 9.59 -10.38 -16.74
CA MET A 51 8.34 -10.63 -16.01
C MET A 51 8.50 -11.77 -14.99
N GLN A 52 9.15 -12.86 -15.37
CA GLN A 52 9.45 -13.99 -14.49
C GLN A 52 10.44 -13.63 -13.39
N GLN A 53 11.56 -12.99 -13.73
CA GLN A 53 12.65 -12.74 -12.79
C GLN A 53 12.39 -11.58 -11.84
N SER A 54 11.52 -10.64 -12.22
CA SER A 54 11.21 -9.46 -11.41
C SER A 54 9.76 -9.49 -10.91
N THR A 55 8.76 -9.45 -11.80
CA THR A 55 7.35 -9.30 -11.38
C THR A 55 6.84 -10.52 -10.62
N LEU A 56 7.10 -11.73 -11.12
CA LEU A 56 6.74 -12.97 -10.43
C LEU A 56 7.56 -13.16 -9.15
N SER A 57 8.84 -12.78 -9.12
CA SER A 57 9.67 -12.83 -7.91
C SER A 57 9.15 -11.92 -6.80
N VAL A 58 8.69 -10.70 -7.14
CA VAL A 58 8.06 -9.78 -6.18
C VAL A 58 6.75 -10.37 -5.65
N LEU A 59 5.93 -10.98 -6.51
CA LEU A 59 4.72 -11.66 -6.09
C LEU A 59 5.03 -12.89 -5.22
N ALA A 60 6.06 -13.66 -5.56
CA ALA A 60 6.53 -14.80 -4.76
C ALA A 60 6.98 -14.32 -3.38
N ALA A 61 7.75 -13.23 -3.31
CA ALA A 61 8.15 -12.62 -2.05
C ALA A 61 6.94 -12.20 -1.21
N GLN A 62 5.89 -11.63 -1.81
CA GLN A 62 4.65 -11.34 -1.08
C GLN A 62 3.91 -12.61 -0.64
N HIS A 63 3.81 -13.60 -1.51
CA HIS A 63 3.17 -14.88 -1.19
C HIS A 63 3.86 -15.55 0.00
N TYR A 64 5.18 -15.70 -0.07
CA TYR A 64 5.98 -16.25 1.03
C TYR A 64 5.98 -15.35 2.25
N GLN A 65 6.01 -14.02 2.11
CA GLN A 65 5.85 -13.12 3.26
C GLN A 65 4.46 -13.26 3.93
N MET A 66 3.41 -13.54 3.17
CA MET A 66 2.06 -13.77 3.71
C MET A 66 1.84 -15.21 4.23
N GLN A 67 2.69 -16.16 3.83
CA GLN A 67 2.75 -17.53 4.37
C GLN A 67 3.64 -17.60 5.63
N ASP A 68 4.85 -17.06 5.52
CA ASP A 68 5.94 -16.96 6.48
C ASP A 68 6.07 -15.54 7.02
N ASN A 69 4.95 -14.93 7.39
CA ASN A 69 5.01 -13.75 8.26
C ASN A 69 5.98 -14.11 9.40
N PRO A 70 6.86 -13.20 9.87
CA PRO A 70 7.46 -13.39 11.17
C PRO A 70 6.34 -13.85 12.11
N VAL A 71 6.52 -15.01 12.74
CA VAL A 71 5.46 -15.64 13.56
C VAL A 71 4.96 -14.61 14.59
N SER A 72 5.80 -13.61 14.90
CA SER A 72 5.49 -12.34 15.55
C SER A 72 6.48 -11.21 15.16
N VAL A 73 6.14 -9.95 15.49
CA VAL A 73 7.08 -8.80 15.47
C VAL A 73 8.35 -9.10 16.29
N GLY A 74 8.21 -9.86 17.38
CA GLY A 74 9.32 -10.31 18.22
C GLY A 74 10.32 -11.22 17.49
N ASP A 75 9.87 -12.11 16.60
CA ASP A 75 10.77 -12.97 15.84
C ASP A 75 11.59 -12.17 14.82
N GLN A 76 10.96 -11.20 14.15
CA GLN A 76 11.68 -10.30 13.24
C GLN A 76 12.69 -9.44 14.01
N LEU A 77 12.34 -8.97 15.20
CA LEU A 77 13.26 -8.27 16.08
C LEU A 77 14.49 -9.15 16.42
N GLN A 78 14.29 -10.43 16.73
CA GLN A 78 15.39 -11.37 16.99
C GLN A 78 16.29 -11.55 15.77
N VAL A 79 15.72 -11.71 14.57
CA VAL A 79 16.48 -11.82 13.31
C VAL A 79 17.32 -10.57 13.07
N LEU A 80 16.74 -9.38 13.25
CA LEU A 80 17.45 -8.11 13.08
C LEU A 80 18.59 -7.97 14.11
N GLN A 81 18.33 -8.29 15.38
CA GLN A 81 19.33 -8.29 16.44
C GLN A 81 20.47 -9.26 16.17
N GLN A 82 20.16 -10.45 15.63
CA GLN A 82 21.15 -11.45 15.27
C GLN A 82 22.04 -10.96 14.11
N ARG A 83 21.45 -10.44 13.02
CA ARG A 83 22.21 -9.82 11.92
C ARG A 83 23.10 -8.69 12.41
N ARG A 84 22.60 -7.86 13.32
CA ARG A 84 23.39 -6.75 13.90
C ARG A 84 24.57 -7.23 14.74
N LYS A 85 24.44 -8.39 15.41
CA LYS A 85 25.56 -9.05 16.11
C LYS A 85 26.59 -9.58 15.12
N GLU A 86 26.17 -10.23 14.04
CA GLU A 86 27.05 -10.76 12.99
C GLU A 86 27.87 -9.65 12.31
N MET A 87 27.26 -8.48 12.08
CA MET A 87 27.94 -7.30 11.53
C MET A 87 29.10 -6.78 12.39
N LYS A 88 29.25 -7.20 13.65
CA LYS A 88 30.42 -6.83 14.48
C LYS A 88 31.73 -7.43 13.96
N ALA A 89 31.66 -8.57 13.27
CA ALA A 89 32.83 -9.22 12.68
C ALA A 89 33.23 -8.60 11.32
N ILE A 90 32.42 -7.70 10.76
CA ILE A 90 32.63 -7.09 9.45
C ILE A 90 33.26 -5.71 9.61
N ALA A 91 34.35 -5.48 8.89
CA ALA A 91 35.12 -4.24 8.90
C ALA A 91 34.26 -3.02 8.51
N ASP A 92 34.61 -1.87 9.10
CA ASP A 92 33.92 -0.62 8.84
C ASP A 92 34.36 0.00 7.51
N THR A 93 33.35 0.21 6.66
CA THR A 93 33.38 0.93 5.40
C THR A 93 32.17 1.88 5.41
N PRO A 94 32.13 2.94 4.59
CA PRO A 94 30.95 3.79 4.52
C PRO A 94 29.63 3.02 4.31
N ALA A 95 29.64 1.98 3.47
CA ALA A 95 28.48 1.12 3.21
C ALA A 95 28.10 0.25 4.42
N THR A 96 29.09 -0.37 5.08
CA THR A 96 28.82 -1.22 6.25
C THR A 96 28.41 -0.40 7.48
N ILE A 97 28.90 0.83 7.64
CA ILE A 97 28.44 1.78 8.65
C ILE A 97 26.98 2.18 8.39
N ALA A 98 26.64 2.56 7.16
CA ALA A 98 25.27 2.91 6.80
C ALA A 98 24.30 1.74 7.04
N TYR A 99 24.72 0.52 6.69
CA TYR A 99 23.92 -0.68 6.95
C TYR A 99 23.76 -0.97 8.46
N LYS A 100 24.81 -0.79 9.27
CA LYS A 100 24.73 -0.91 10.75
C LYS A 100 23.74 0.10 11.33
N GLN A 101 23.78 1.36 10.87
CA GLN A 101 22.84 2.41 11.28
C GLN A 101 21.40 2.09 10.88
N GLN A 102 21.19 1.56 9.68
CA GLN A 102 19.88 1.05 9.25
C GLN A 102 19.39 -0.07 10.16
N LEU A 103 20.22 -1.08 10.45
CA LEU A 103 19.86 -2.16 11.37
C LEU A 103 19.53 -1.63 12.77
N ASP A 104 20.30 -0.68 13.31
CA ASP A 104 20.05 -0.09 14.62
C ASP A 104 18.70 0.66 14.66
N ARG A 105 18.37 1.38 13.57
CA ARG A 105 17.06 2.02 13.39
C ARG A 105 15.93 1.01 13.30
N ASP A 106 16.09 -0.03 12.49
CA ASP A 106 15.06 -1.04 12.26
C ASP A 106 14.85 -1.88 13.55
N ILE A 107 15.91 -2.20 14.31
CA ILE A 107 15.80 -2.82 15.64
C ILE A 107 15.01 -1.94 16.60
N LEU A 108 15.29 -0.64 16.63
CA LEU A 108 14.56 0.29 17.49
C LEU A 108 13.08 0.35 17.12
N LEU A 109 12.77 0.39 15.81
CA LEU A 109 11.41 0.34 15.30
C LEU A 109 10.67 -0.93 15.77
N TYR A 110 11.24 -2.11 15.49
CA TYR A 110 10.61 -3.39 15.84
C TYR A 110 10.52 -3.63 17.35
N SER A 111 11.50 -3.14 18.13
CA SER A 111 11.46 -3.19 19.60
C SER A 111 10.29 -2.39 20.17
N ARG A 112 10.00 -1.22 19.60
CA ARG A 112 8.85 -0.40 19.99
C ARG A 112 7.54 -1.07 19.64
N GLN A 113 7.44 -1.64 18.44
CA GLN A 113 6.27 -2.38 17.98
C GLN A 113 6.00 -3.61 18.87
N ASP A 114 7.04 -4.38 19.20
CA ASP A 114 6.95 -5.55 20.08
C ASP A 114 6.52 -5.16 21.50
N THR A 115 7.08 -4.07 22.03
CA THR A 115 6.66 -3.48 23.32
C THR A 115 5.17 -3.14 23.28
N ALA A 116 4.71 -2.48 22.22
CA ALA A 116 3.33 -2.04 22.10
C ALA A 116 2.36 -3.23 22.10
N ILE A 117 2.65 -4.25 21.29
CA ILE A 117 1.84 -5.48 21.18
C ILE A 117 1.82 -6.23 22.51
N SER A 118 2.99 -6.46 23.11
CA SER A 118 3.13 -7.20 24.37
C SER A 118 2.38 -6.52 25.52
N HIS A 119 2.48 -5.19 25.64
CA HIS A 119 1.78 -4.45 26.68
C HIS A 119 0.28 -4.34 26.43
N TYR A 120 -0.15 -4.25 25.17
CA TYR A 120 -1.56 -4.31 24.81
C TYR A 120 -2.18 -5.66 25.21
N ASP A 121 -1.58 -6.77 24.81
CA ASP A 121 -2.07 -8.12 25.11
C ASP A 121 -2.06 -8.43 26.62
N SER A 122 -0.98 -8.04 27.30
CA SER A 122 -0.89 -8.16 28.76
C SER A 122 -1.99 -7.35 29.46
N THR A 123 -2.26 -6.14 28.98
CA THR A 123 -3.27 -5.25 29.58
C THR A 123 -4.69 -5.69 29.27
N TRP A 124 -4.94 -6.26 28.09
CA TRP A 124 -6.20 -6.93 27.78
C TRP A 124 -6.53 -7.99 28.83
N ASN A 125 -5.56 -8.87 29.11
CA ASN A 125 -5.71 -9.90 30.13
C ASN A 125 -5.90 -9.33 31.54
N LYS A 126 -5.22 -8.24 31.89
CA LYS A 126 -5.46 -7.53 33.17
C LYS A 126 -6.87 -6.99 33.25
N ALA A 127 -7.35 -6.32 32.19
CA ALA A 127 -8.70 -5.77 32.13
C ALA A 127 -9.76 -6.87 32.20
N LEU A 128 -9.55 -8.01 31.53
CA LEU A 128 -10.43 -9.17 31.65
C LEU A 128 -10.45 -9.74 33.07
N ARG A 129 -9.31 -9.80 33.76
CA ARG A 129 -9.27 -10.24 35.17
C ARG A 129 -9.99 -9.27 36.11
N LEU A 130 -9.98 -7.96 35.80
CA LEU A 130 -10.80 -6.97 36.54
C LEU A 130 -12.30 -7.24 36.34
N LEU A 131 -12.70 -7.57 35.11
CA LEU A 131 -14.10 -7.86 34.80
C LEU A 131 -14.57 -9.23 35.34
N SER A 132 -13.71 -10.24 35.25
CA SER A 132 -13.96 -11.60 35.70
C SER A 132 -12.66 -12.32 36.11
N PRO A 133 -12.37 -12.41 37.43
CA PRO A 133 -11.13 -13.00 37.95
C PRO A 133 -10.91 -14.47 37.55
N GLY A 134 -11.97 -15.19 37.16
CA GLY A 134 -11.94 -16.61 36.75
C GLY A 134 -12.13 -16.85 35.25
N GLY A 135 -11.93 -15.84 34.39
CA GLY A 135 -12.16 -15.90 32.94
C GLY A 135 -13.55 -15.43 32.52
N ALA A 136 -13.78 -15.17 31.23
CA ALA A 136 -14.98 -14.51 30.69
C ALA A 136 -16.27 -15.36 30.80
N LYS A 137 -16.76 -15.61 32.02
CA LYS A 137 -18.03 -16.28 32.30
C LYS A 137 -19.16 -15.25 32.36
N ALA A 138 -20.26 -15.52 31.66
CA ALA A 138 -21.37 -14.57 31.51
C ALA A 138 -21.97 -14.12 32.86
N GLU A 139 -22.21 -15.03 33.81
CA GLU A 139 -22.80 -14.67 35.10
C GLU A 139 -21.90 -13.74 35.91
N VAL A 140 -20.59 -14.02 35.92
CA VAL A 140 -19.60 -13.20 36.61
C VAL A 140 -19.53 -11.84 35.94
N LEU A 141 -19.53 -11.77 34.61
CA LEU A 141 -19.46 -10.50 33.88
C LEU A 141 -20.72 -9.64 34.09
N GLN A 142 -21.91 -10.22 34.24
CA GLN A 142 -23.14 -9.47 34.52
C GLN A 142 -23.22 -8.94 35.95
N ALA A 143 -22.67 -9.68 36.92
CA ALA A 143 -22.68 -9.27 38.32
C ALA A 143 -21.92 -7.94 38.51
N ASP A 144 -22.55 -6.99 39.22
CA ASP A 144 -22.00 -5.65 39.49
C ASP A 144 -21.45 -4.92 38.25
N ALA A 145 -22.12 -5.08 37.10
CA ALA A 145 -21.73 -4.43 35.86
C ALA A 145 -21.47 -2.91 35.99
N PRO A 146 -22.28 -2.12 36.73
CA PRO A 146 -22.00 -0.69 36.94
C PRO A 146 -20.68 -0.41 37.68
N ALA A 147 -20.31 -1.24 38.67
CA ALA A 147 -19.07 -1.08 39.41
C ALA A 147 -17.85 -1.36 38.51
N LYS A 148 -17.94 -2.43 37.70
CA LYS A 148 -16.89 -2.79 36.72
C LYS A 148 -16.69 -1.73 35.65
N GLN A 149 -17.78 -1.19 35.11
CA GLN A 149 -17.73 -0.07 34.17
C GLN A 149 -17.04 1.16 34.80
N LYS A 150 -17.37 1.46 36.06
CA LYS A 150 -16.75 2.56 36.81
C LYS A 150 -15.26 2.34 37.03
N GLU A 151 -14.84 1.11 37.33
CA GLU A 151 -13.44 0.76 37.51
C GLU A 151 -12.63 0.89 36.22
N LEU A 152 -13.12 0.34 35.10
CA LEU A 152 -12.51 0.49 33.79
C LEU A 152 -12.38 1.97 33.41
N LYS A 153 -13.44 2.76 33.60
CA LYS A 153 -13.42 4.21 33.35
C LYS A 153 -12.38 4.93 34.23
N GLY A 154 -12.24 4.52 35.49
CA GLY A 154 -11.21 5.03 36.40
C GLY A 154 -9.78 4.75 35.92
N ARG A 155 -9.51 3.55 35.38
CA ARG A 155 -8.21 3.20 34.77
C ARG A 155 -7.94 4.02 33.52
N ILE A 156 -8.92 4.14 32.64
CA ILE A 156 -8.83 4.95 31.40
C ILE A 156 -8.48 6.40 31.75
N ASN A 157 -9.23 7.05 32.63
CA ASN A 157 -9.00 8.45 33.00
C ASN A 157 -7.60 8.69 33.60
N ARG A 158 -7.08 7.76 34.40
CA ARG A 158 -5.71 7.85 34.97
C ARG A 158 -4.65 7.78 33.88
N LEU A 159 -4.78 6.82 32.96
CA LEU A 159 -3.86 6.65 31.84
C LEU A 159 -3.91 7.84 30.87
N GLU A 160 -5.09 8.38 30.57
CA GLU A 160 -5.24 9.60 29.76
C GLU A 160 -4.52 10.79 30.41
N LYS A 161 -4.65 10.96 31.73
CA LYS A 161 -3.92 12.00 32.47
C LYS A 161 -2.41 11.80 32.39
N HIS A 162 -1.91 10.57 32.62
CA HIS A 162 -0.48 10.29 32.52
C HIS A 162 0.08 10.52 31.12
N LEU A 163 -0.66 10.10 30.09
CA LEU A 163 -0.27 10.30 28.71
C LEU A 163 -0.21 11.80 28.36
N SER A 164 -1.18 12.60 28.83
CA SER A 164 -1.19 14.05 28.60
C SER A 164 0.03 14.78 29.18
N LEU A 165 0.60 14.27 30.27
CA LEU A 165 1.83 14.81 30.87
C LEU A 165 3.08 14.40 30.08
N GLN A 166 3.09 13.20 29.51
CA GLN A 166 4.21 12.70 28.69
C GLN A 166 4.27 13.32 27.29
N VAL A 167 3.14 13.77 26.72
CA VAL A 167 3.09 14.42 25.40
C VAL A 167 3.78 15.79 25.38
N ALA A 168 3.89 16.47 26.53
CA ALA A 168 4.50 17.79 26.65
C ALA A 168 6.05 17.76 26.55
N ASP A 169 6.67 16.64 26.91
CA ASP A 169 8.13 16.45 26.87
C ASP A 169 8.51 15.61 25.65
N SER A 170 9.11 16.23 24.65
CA SER A 170 9.41 15.59 23.36
C SER A 170 10.33 14.36 23.48
N THR A 171 9.79 13.19 23.20
CA THR A 171 10.23 12.17 22.23
C THR A 171 9.44 10.92 22.56
N PHE A 172 9.00 10.18 21.54
CA PHE A 172 8.25 8.96 21.69
C PHE A 172 9.05 7.91 22.48
N SER A 173 9.05 7.99 23.80
CA SER A 173 9.82 7.12 24.69
C SER A 173 9.16 5.75 24.78
N GLN A 174 9.90 4.75 25.24
CA GLN A 174 9.32 3.42 25.48
C GLN A 174 8.22 3.47 26.56
N THR A 175 8.35 4.41 27.51
CA THR A 175 7.33 4.74 28.50
C THR A 175 6.04 5.22 27.85
N TYR A 176 6.14 6.13 26.86
CA TYR A 176 4.98 6.60 26.10
C TYR A 176 4.27 5.44 25.41
N VAL A 177 5.02 4.62 24.65
CA VAL A 177 4.47 3.47 23.91
C VAL A 177 3.75 2.49 24.84
N THR A 178 4.34 2.25 26.02
CA THR A 178 3.73 1.43 27.06
C THR A 178 2.39 2.00 27.52
N LEU A 179 2.39 3.23 28.05
CA LEU A 179 1.19 3.88 28.58
C LEU A 179 0.08 3.99 27.55
N PHE A 180 0.46 4.29 26.31
CA PHE A 180 -0.46 4.37 25.19
C PHE A 180 -1.11 3.01 24.89
N SER A 181 -0.30 1.95 24.78
CA SER A 181 -0.80 0.60 24.48
C SER A 181 -1.73 0.08 25.59
N GLU A 182 -1.41 0.37 26.86
CA GLU A 182 -2.29 0.05 27.99
C GLU A 182 -3.63 0.81 27.90
N LEU A 183 -3.60 2.10 27.58
CA LEU A 183 -4.80 2.92 27.43
C LEU A 183 -5.72 2.37 26.33
N GLN A 184 -5.15 2.01 25.18
CA GLN A 184 -5.94 1.44 24.06
C GLN A 184 -6.58 0.11 24.45
N ALA A 185 -5.86 -0.77 25.15
CA ALA A 185 -6.40 -2.04 25.63
C ALA A 185 -7.61 -1.83 26.56
N TYR A 186 -7.50 -0.93 27.55
CA TYR A 186 -8.63 -0.65 28.45
C TYR A 186 -9.83 -0.03 27.73
N LYS A 187 -9.61 0.88 26.78
CA LYS A 187 -10.69 1.48 25.98
C LYS A 187 -11.43 0.43 25.17
N GLU A 188 -10.71 -0.45 24.49
CA GLU A 188 -11.30 -1.48 23.64
C GLU A 188 -12.07 -2.53 24.47
N VAL A 189 -11.49 -3.02 25.57
CA VAL A 189 -12.17 -3.93 26.50
C VAL A 189 -13.44 -3.29 27.07
N SER A 190 -13.39 -2.00 27.43
CA SER A 190 -14.57 -1.25 27.90
C SER A 190 -15.66 -1.19 26.83
N THR A 191 -15.31 -0.88 25.58
CA THR A 191 -16.25 -0.85 24.46
C THR A 191 -16.89 -2.22 24.21
N ARG A 192 -16.10 -3.29 24.11
CA ARG A 192 -16.60 -4.65 23.87
C ARG A 192 -17.44 -5.17 25.02
N TYR A 193 -17.05 -4.88 26.26
CA TYR A 193 -17.84 -5.22 27.44
C TYR A 193 -19.19 -4.50 27.45
N ASN A 194 -19.22 -3.21 27.12
CA ASN A 194 -20.47 -2.45 26.99
C ASN A 194 -21.36 -2.94 25.84
N ALA A 195 -20.76 -3.36 24.73
CA ALA A 195 -21.48 -3.97 23.62
C ALA A 195 -22.09 -5.31 24.03
N TRP A 196 -21.32 -6.17 24.71
CA TRP A 196 -21.81 -7.44 25.24
C TRP A 196 -22.96 -7.26 26.25
N LEU A 197 -22.88 -6.29 27.16
CA LEU A 197 -23.96 -5.97 28.11
C LEU A 197 -25.27 -5.53 27.43
N LYS A 198 -25.18 -4.98 26.20
CA LYS A 198 -26.32 -4.48 25.41
C LYS A 198 -26.73 -5.44 24.29
N ALA A 199 -26.01 -6.53 24.09
CA ALA A 199 -26.23 -7.45 22.99
C ALA A 199 -27.57 -8.18 23.17
N ALA A 200 -28.30 -8.36 22.07
CA ALA A 200 -29.47 -9.24 22.06
C ALA A 200 -29.06 -10.69 22.36
N PRO A 201 -29.94 -11.55 22.90
CA PRO A 201 -29.60 -12.93 23.26
C PRO A 201 -28.93 -13.72 22.12
N GLN A 202 -29.34 -13.47 20.88
CA GLN A 202 -28.83 -14.10 19.66
C GLN A 202 -27.39 -13.68 19.30
N GLN A 203 -26.93 -12.52 19.79
CA GLN A 203 -25.60 -11.96 19.52
C GLN A 203 -24.64 -12.06 20.73
N GLN A 204 -25.17 -12.49 21.87
CA GLN A 204 -24.47 -12.46 23.16
C GLN A 204 -23.26 -13.41 23.19
N ALA A 205 -23.37 -14.60 22.56
CA ALA A 205 -22.26 -15.54 22.45
C ALA A 205 -21.10 -14.99 21.60
N ALA A 206 -21.41 -14.45 20.42
CA ALA A 206 -20.40 -13.84 19.54
C ALA A 206 -19.73 -12.60 20.19
N SER A 207 -20.51 -11.79 20.90
CA SER A 207 -19.99 -10.63 21.64
C SER A 207 -19.12 -11.04 22.84
N LEU A 208 -19.42 -12.17 23.47
CA LEU A 208 -18.60 -12.73 24.56
C LEU A 208 -17.27 -13.28 24.03
N ASP A 209 -17.31 -14.01 22.92
CA ASP A 209 -16.11 -14.52 22.25
C ASP A 209 -15.19 -13.37 21.80
N ALA A 210 -15.77 -12.29 21.26
CA ALA A 210 -15.03 -11.09 20.88
C ALA A 210 -14.39 -10.35 22.07
N LEU A 211 -14.95 -10.48 23.28
CA LEU A 211 -14.36 -9.93 24.51
C LEU A 211 -13.27 -10.87 25.08
N ALA A 212 -13.44 -12.18 24.95
CA ALA A 212 -12.61 -13.18 25.62
C ALA A 212 -11.15 -13.22 25.16
N LYS A 213 -10.85 -12.71 23.95
CA LYS A 213 -9.49 -12.74 23.38
C LYS A 213 -9.12 -11.38 22.78
N PRO A 214 -7.84 -10.97 22.88
CA PRO A 214 -7.38 -9.82 22.14
C PRO A 214 -7.51 -10.09 20.62
N PRO A 215 -7.85 -9.08 19.83
CA PRO A 215 -7.93 -9.22 18.38
C PRO A 215 -6.56 -9.61 17.78
N ARG A 216 -6.55 -10.62 16.89
CA ARG A 216 -5.32 -11.14 16.26
C ARG A 216 -5.08 -10.45 14.91
N ALA A 217 -4.16 -9.49 14.91
CA ALA A 217 -3.51 -8.85 13.75
C ALA A 217 -4.38 -8.00 12.79
N SER A 218 -3.72 -6.96 12.24
CA SER A 218 -4.08 -6.00 11.16
C SER A 218 -5.48 -5.38 11.17
N ASP A 219 -6.50 -6.22 11.19
CA ASP A 219 -7.85 -5.88 10.78
C ASP A 219 -8.80 -5.55 11.93
N GLU A 220 -8.50 -6.11 13.09
CA GLU A 220 -9.27 -5.93 14.32
C GLU A 220 -8.44 -5.28 15.45
N LEU A 221 -7.15 -5.02 15.22
CA LEU A 221 -6.33 -4.25 16.15
C LEU A 221 -6.86 -2.81 16.22
N PRO A 222 -6.80 -2.15 17.38
CA PRO A 222 -6.96 -0.71 17.43
C PRO A 222 -5.97 -0.08 16.45
N VAL A 223 -6.51 0.68 15.50
CA VAL A 223 -5.82 1.46 14.46
C VAL A 223 -4.49 2.05 14.95
N ASN A 224 -4.47 2.51 16.18
CA ASN A 224 -3.33 3.05 16.91
C ASN A 224 -2.07 2.17 16.97
N LEU A 225 -2.22 0.85 17.08
CA LEU A 225 -1.08 -0.07 17.04
C LEU A 225 -0.58 -0.27 15.60
N SER A 226 -1.48 -0.25 14.63
CA SER A 226 -1.12 -0.35 13.20
C SER A 226 -0.30 0.86 12.71
N LEU A 227 -0.50 2.04 13.32
CA LEU A 227 0.27 3.24 12.98
C LEU A 227 1.73 3.13 13.41
N LEU A 228 2.01 2.51 14.55
CA LEU A 228 3.38 2.19 14.97
C LEU A 228 4.06 1.21 14.01
N MET A 229 3.28 0.32 13.38
CA MET A 229 3.77 -0.59 12.33
C MET A 229 4.12 0.14 11.02
N MET A 230 3.70 1.39 10.87
CA MET A 230 3.87 2.20 9.65
C MET A 230 4.94 3.30 9.79
N GLU A 231 5.60 3.38 10.95
CA GLU A 231 6.71 4.30 11.17
C GLU A 231 7.87 3.98 10.21
N GLU A 232 8.33 4.99 9.47
CA GLU A 232 9.51 4.87 8.60
C GLU A 232 10.80 5.09 9.40
N ARG A 233 10.71 5.92 10.44
CA ARG A 233 11.74 6.07 11.47
C ARG A 233 11.05 6.33 12.81
N PRO A 234 11.71 6.07 13.96
CA PRO A 234 11.08 6.17 15.27
C PRO A 234 10.34 7.49 15.48
N GLY A 235 9.03 7.41 15.74
CA GLY A 235 8.19 8.57 15.99
C GLY A 235 7.74 9.36 14.75
N TYR A 236 7.99 8.85 13.53
CA TYR A 236 7.58 9.49 12.29
C TYR A 236 6.96 8.51 11.29
N ILE A 237 5.80 8.90 10.75
CA ILE A 237 5.10 8.19 9.68
C ILE A 237 5.14 9.06 8.42
N ARG A 238 5.29 8.44 7.25
CA ARG A 238 5.22 9.17 5.99
C ARG A 238 3.77 9.44 5.61
N MET A 239 3.48 10.72 5.39
CA MET A 239 2.23 11.23 4.85
C MET A 239 2.42 11.49 3.35
N ASN A 240 1.53 10.98 2.51
CA ASN A 240 1.63 10.98 1.05
C ASN A 240 0.38 11.61 0.42
N VAL A 241 0.55 12.31 -0.70
CA VAL A 241 -0.54 12.80 -1.54
C VAL A 241 -0.17 12.64 -3.02
N ALA A 242 -1.01 11.95 -3.78
CA ALA A 242 -0.85 11.82 -5.22
C ALA A 242 -1.41 13.07 -5.91
N LEU A 243 -0.61 13.63 -6.82
CA LEU A 243 -0.98 14.75 -7.66
C LEU A 243 -1.82 14.25 -8.85
N VAL A 244 -3.07 13.89 -8.60
CA VAL A 244 -4.01 13.45 -9.64
C VAL A 244 -4.71 14.65 -10.26
N ASN A 245 -4.87 14.64 -11.58
CA ASN A 245 -5.43 15.74 -12.33
C ASN A 245 -6.97 15.86 -12.18
N ALA A 246 -7.42 17.11 -12.06
CA ALA A 246 -8.75 17.73 -12.19
C ALA A 246 -9.97 17.04 -11.56
N SER A 247 -10.42 17.62 -10.45
CA SER A 247 -11.85 17.91 -10.29
C SER A 247 -12.35 18.69 -11.51
N THR A 248 -13.62 18.57 -11.88
CA THR A 248 -14.25 19.23 -13.05
C THR A 248 -14.08 20.77 -13.11
N ASP A 249 -13.55 21.38 -12.06
CA ASP A 249 -13.27 22.81 -11.91
C ASP A 249 -11.80 23.22 -12.19
N GLY A 250 -10.92 22.29 -12.59
CA GLY A 250 -9.57 22.63 -13.06
C GLY A 250 -8.57 23.04 -11.97
N ARG A 251 -8.90 22.87 -10.68
CA ARG A 251 -7.96 23.14 -9.58
C ARG A 251 -7.16 21.88 -9.22
N PHE A 252 -5.83 21.93 -9.31
CA PHE A 252 -4.97 20.86 -8.82
C PHE A 252 -5.07 20.75 -7.29
N LYS A 253 -5.23 19.52 -6.80
CA LYS A 253 -4.93 19.20 -5.41
C LYS A 253 -3.41 19.13 -5.28
N ASP A 254 -2.78 20.21 -4.84
CA ASP A 254 -1.32 20.31 -4.74
C ASP A 254 -0.85 20.41 -3.28
N PHE A 255 0.41 20.06 -3.05
CA PHE A 255 1.09 20.09 -1.77
C PHE A 255 2.58 20.35 -2.04
N TYR A 256 3.09 21.52 -1.64
CA TYR A 256 4.40 21.99 -2.08
C TYR A 256 5.11 22.88 -1.04
N LEU A 257 6.38 23.20 -1.27
CA LEU A 257 7.15 24.15 -0.47
C LEU A 257 7.04 25.57 -1.01
N GLU A 258 6.79 26.50 -0.10
CA GLU A 258 6.86 27.93 -0.34
C GLU A 258 7.62 28.58 0.81
N HIS A 259 8.73 29.26 0.52
CA HIS A 259 9.59 29.89 1.52
C HIS A 259 10.00 28.93 2.66
N GLY A 260 10.31 27.67 2.32
CA GLY A 260 10.71 26.64 3.28
C GLY A 260 9.56 26.08 4.14
N ARG A 261 8.30 26.35 3.78
CA ARG A 261 7.12 25.86 4.50
C ARG A 261 6.21 25.08 3.56
N LEU A 262 5.57 24.04 4.09
CA LEU A 262 4.61 23.25 3.35
C LEU A 262 3.30 24.03 3.17
N VAL A 263 2.78 24.08 1.95
CA VAL A 263 1.55 24.78 1.58
C VAL A 263 0.54 23.81 1.01
N VAL A 264 -0.69 23.89 1.53
CA VAL A 264 -1.89 23.30 0.95
C VAL A 264 -2.75 24.44 0.40
N PRO A 265 -2.84 24.62 -0.93
CA PRO A 265 -3.40 25.82 -1.55
C PRO A 265 -4.93 25.80 -1.72
N THR A 266 -5.61 24.69 -1.42
CA THR A 266 -7.06 24.52 -1.65
C THR A 266 -7.86 24.49 -0.36
N ASP A 267 -9.01 25.15 -0.34
CA ASP A 267 -10.02 25.08 0.72
C ASP A 267 -10.86 23.78 0.64
N GLY A 268 -10.63 22.95 -0.38
CA GLY A 268 -11.29 21.67 -0.62
C GLY A 268 -10.66 20.50 0.14
N VAL A 269 -11.33 19.34 0.10
CA VAL A 269 -10.85 18.10 0.74
C VAL A 269 -9.57 17.59 0.05
N LEU A 270 -8.46 17.54 0.78
CA LEU A 270 -7.21 16.94 0.30
C LEU A 270 -7.07 15.51 0.84
N ASN A 271 -6.78 14.56 -0.05
CA ASN A 271 -6.73 13.14 0.30
C ASN A 271 -5.29 12.73 0.64
N PHE A 272 -5.00 12.54 1.92
CA PHE A 272 -3.71 12.08 2.38
C PHE A 272 -3.73 10.59 2.69
N SER A 273 -2.64 9.90 2.36
CA SER A 273 -2.41 8.50 2.72
C SER A 273 -1.24 8.39 3.68
N PHE A 274 -1.36 7.52 4.69
CA PHE A 274 -0.30 7.27 5.67
C PHE A 274 0.27 5.87 5.52
N GLY A 275 1.60 5.76 5.46
CA GLY A 275 2.27 4.46 5.40
C GLY A 275 3.69 4.52 4.83
N THR A 276 4.27 3.36 4.59
CA THR A 276 5.65 3.20 4.11
C THR A 276 5.81 3.53 2.62
N ALA A 277 7.04 3.67 2.15
CA ALA A 277 7.33 3.87 0.72
C ALA A 277 6.73 2.76 -0.17
N ALA A 278 6.73 1.50 0.28
CA ALA A 278 6.08 0.38 -0.42
C ALA A 278 4.58 0.63 -0.68
N ARG A 279 3.91 1.40 0.20
CA ARG A 279 2.52 1.79 0.01
C ARG A 279 2.35 2.81 -1.10
N SER A 280 3.26 3.78 -1.20
CA SER A 280 3.30 4.73 -2.32
C SER A 280 3.52 4.02 -3.65
N LEU A 281 4.32 2.94 -3.67
CA LEU A 281 4.48 2.09 -4.84
C LEU A 281 3.18 1.34 -5.20
N ALA A 282 2.51 0.73 -4.23
CA ALA A 282 1.22 0.08 -4.47
C ALA A 282 0.17 1.06 -5.01
N TRP A 283 0.20 2.33 -4.58
CA TRP A 283 -0.67 3.37 -5.10
C TRP A 283 -0.36 3.72 -6.56
N GLN A 284 0.92 3.82 -6.94
CA GLN A 284 1.32 3.98 -8.35
C GLN A 284 0.79 2.84 -9.22
N GLN A 285 0.90 1.60 -8.72
CA GLN A 285 0.39 0.43 -9.41
C GLN A 285 -1.14 0.41 -9.54
N GLN A 286 -1.87 0.95 -8.57
CA GLN A 286 -3.32 1.12 -8.69
C GLN A 286 -3.71 2.08 -9.83
N TYR A 287 -2.94 3.15 -10.09
CA TYR A 287 -3.21 4.04 -11.24
C TYR A 287 -3.01 3.35 -12.58
N ARG A 288 -1.99 2.48 -12.66
CA ARG A 288 -1.83 1.62 -13.83
C ARG A 288 -3.04 0.73 -14.04
N LEU A 289 -3.52 0.02 -13.01
CA LEU A 289 -4.70 -0.85 -13.11
C LEU A 289 -5.98 -0.09 -13.48
N LYS A 290 -6.14 1.17 -13.04
CA LYS A 290 -7.30 2.00 -13.41
C LYS A 290 -7.32 2.40 -14.88
N SER A 291 -6.20 2.25 -15.58
CA SER A 291 -6.06 2.55 -17.01
C SER A 291 -6.21 1.31 -17.89
N GLU A 292 -6.75 0.20 -17.36
CA GLU A 292 -6.97 -1.07 -18.08
C GLU A 292 -8.45 -1.25 -18.51
N PRO A 293 -8.76 -1.59 -19.78
CA PRO A 293 -7.80 -1.71 -20.87
C PRO A 293 -7.20 -0.34 -21.21
N PRO A 294 -5.98 -0.29 -21.75
CA PRO A 294 -5.31 0.94 -22.15
C PRO A 294 -6.17 1.72 -23.13
N SER A 295 -6.96 2.68 -22.62
CA SER A 295 -7.34 3.83 -23.45
C SER A 295 -6.03 4.45 -23.91
N MET A 296 -5.95 5.05 -25.11
CA MET A 296 -4.72 5.53 -25.79
C MET A 296 -3.78 6.48 -25.00
N ARG A 297 -4.00 6.67 -23.70
CA ARG A 297 -3.18 7.43 -22.76
C ARG A 297 -2.30 6.45 -21.99
N SER A 298 -0.99 6.57 -22.20
CA SER A 298 0.04 5.91 -21.38
C SER A 298 -0.31 6.02 -19.89
N PRO A 299 -0.08 4.98 -19.06
CA PRO A 299 -0.33 5.05 -17.62
C PRO A 299 0.40 6.26 -17.06
N THR A 300 -0.35 7.29 -16.69
CA THR A 300 0.22 8.51 -16.13
C THR A 300 0.52 8.19 -14.67
N TYR A 301 1.78 7.93 -14.35
CA TYR A 301 2.25 7.87 -12.97
C TYR A 301 2.06 9.27 -12.38
N ALA A 302 1.01 9.45 -11.57
CA ALA A 302 0.78 10.70 -10.88
C ALA A 302 1.92 10.92 -9.88
N PRO A 303 2.69 12.02 -9.93
CA PRO A 303 3.73 12.26 -8.94
C PRO A 303 3.14 12.24 -7.52
N ILE A 304 3.87 11.66 -6.56
CA ILE A 304 3.43 11.60 -5.16
C ILE A 304 4.33 12.53 -4.35
N ARG A 305 3.72 13.53 -3.70
CA ARG A 305 4.39 14.35 -2.69
C ARG A 305 4.31 13.63 -1.36
N SER A 306 5.40 13.66 -0.60
CA SER A 306 5.40 13.04 0.72
C SER A 306 6.29 13.79 1.71
N VAL A 307 5.91 13.71 2.99
CA VAL A 307 6.70 14.24 4.10
C VAL A 307 6.54 13.33 5.33
N LEU A 308 7.58 13.23 6.14
CA LEU A 308 7.47 12.61 7.46
C LEU A 308 6.75 13.55 8.42
N VAL A 309 5.72 13.04 9.08
CA VAL A 309 5.02 13.72 10.17
C VAL A 309 5.17 12.93 11.46
N LYS A 310 5.14 13.61 12.60
CA LYS A 310 5.19 12.96 13.92
C LYS A 310 4.08 11.91 14.04
N THR A 311 4.39 10.71 14.52
CA THR A 311 3.39 9.66 14.79
C THR A 311 2.28 10.15 15.71
N GLY A 312 2.65 10.91 16.75
CA GLY A 312 1.73 11.52 17.70
C GLY A 312 0.76 12.53 17.07
N PHE A 313 1.13 13.19 15.98
CA PHE A 313 0.20 13.98 15.18
C PHE A 313 -0.83 13.08 14.49
N VAL A 314 -0.38 11.96 13.93
CA VAL A 314 -1.27 10.97 13.31
C VAL A 314 -2.22 10.37 14.36
N GLU A 315 -1.71 10.03 15.54
CA GLU A 315 -2.49 9.50 16.66
C GLU A 315 -3.49 10.52 17.22
N GLN A 316 -3.08 11.77 17.44
CA GLN A 316 -3.95 12.78 18.02
C GLN A 316 -5.17 13.08 17.13
N TYR A 317 -4.95 13.12 15.81
CA TYR A 317 -5.95 13.63 14.89
C TYR A 317 -6.60 12.55 14.01
N PHE A 318 -5.93 11.43 13.75
CA PHE A 318 -6.37 10.46 12.73
C PHE A 318 -6.49 9.02 13.24
N ALA A 319 -6.01 8.73 14.45
CA ALA A 319 -6.13 7.45 15.16
C ALA A 319 -7.48 6.75 15.01
N ASN A 320 -8.58 7.49 15.18
CA ASN A 320 -9.92 6.89 15.18
C ASN A 320 -10.51 6.76 13.78
N HIS A 321 -9.74 7.10 12.73
CA HIS A 321 -10.16 7.15 11.33
C HIS A 321 -9.38 6.23 10.40
N LEU A 322 -8.16 5.84 10.79
CA LEU A 322 -7.31 4.93 10.01
C LEU A 322 -7.71 3.46 10.23
N VAL A 323 -8.99 3.14 10.06
CA VAL A 323 -9.48 1.76 10.18
C VAL A 323 -8.92 0.85 9.08
N SER A 324 -8.68 -0.41 9.45
CA SER A 324 -8.27 -1.48 8.55
C SER A 324 -9.16 -1.57 7.31
N GLU A 325 -8.58 -2.11 6.24
CA GLU A 325 -9.19 -2.51 4.96
C GLU A 325 -10.56 -3.18 5.11
N SER A 326 -10.81 -3.91 6.20
CA SER A 326 -12.02 -4.72 6.40
C SER A 326 -13.07 -4.12 7.35
N SER A 327 -12.79 -2.99 7.99
CA SER A 327 -13.67 -2.38 9.01
C SER A 327 -14.62 -1.31 8.43
N LEU A 328 -15.89 -1.32 8.85
CA LEU A 328 -16.87 -0.27 8.51
C LEU A 328 -16.43 1.08 9.10
N ARG A 329 -16.14 2.07 8.25
CA ARG A 329 -15.72 3.43 8.68
C ARG A 329 -16.93 4.28 9.09
N GLU A 330 -16.82 5.05 10.18
CA GLU A 330 -17.71 6.19 10.47
C GLU A 330 -17.53 7.26 9.37
N GLY A 331 -18.59 7.70 8.70
CA GLY A 331 -18.52 8.48 7.45
C GLY A 331 -17.96 9.91 7.58
N PHE A 332 -18.40 10.67 8.59
CA PHE A 332 -17.96 12.05 8.84
C PHE A 332 -17.69 12.26 10.32
N LYS A 333 -16.56 12.87 10.67
CA LYS A 333 -16.29 13.31 12.06
C LYS A 333 -15.55 14.64 12.06
N ALA A 334 -16.07 15.58 12.82
CA ALA A 334 -15.42 16.87 13.05
C ALA A 334 -14.66 16.80 14.37
N GLN A 335 -13.35 17.07 14.33
CA GLN A 335 -12.52 17.20 15.52
C GLN A 335 -12.21 18.68 15.76
N VAL A 336 -12.49 19.16 16.98
CA VAL A 336 -12.18 20.54 17.36
C VAL A 336 -10.70 20.64 17.71
N LEU A 337 -9.99 21.56 17.05
CA LEU A 337 -8.61 21.91 17.33
C LEU A 337 -8.53 22.81 18.57
N SER A 338 -7.37 22.83 19.23
CA SER A 338 -7.14 23.61 20.46
C SER A 338 -7.36 25.12 20.32
N ASN A 339 -7.36 25.64 19.09
CA ASN A 339 -7.59 27.05 18.76
C ASN A 339 -9.04 27.36 18.33
N GLY A 340 -9.98 26.43 18.50
CA GLY A 340 -11.40 26.62 18.12
C GLY A 340 -11.71 26.36 16.64
N ARG A 341 -10.70 26.05 15.81
CA ARG A 341 -10.91 25.53 14.45
C ARG A 341 -11.43 24.08 14.51
N LYS A 342 -11.98 23.57 13.40
CA LYS A 342 -12.53 22.22 13.25
C LYS A 342 -11.85 21.49 12.10
N LEU A 343 -11.13 20.41 12.39
CA LEU A 343 -10.64 19.45 11.40
C LEU A 343 -11.78 18.50 11.04
N LEU A 344 -12.35 18.64 9.85
CA LEU A 344 -13.30 17.70 9.29
C LEU A 344 -12.53 16.56 8.61
N LEU A 345 -12.76 15.35 9.09
CA LEU A 345 -12.20 14.13 8.55
C LEU A 345 -13.30 13.39 7.80
N THR A 346 -13.00 13.11 6.54
CA THR A 346 -13.87 12.37 5.63
C THR A 346 -13.19 11.05 5.29
N GLY A 347 -13.92 9.95 5.46
CA GLY A 347 -13.44 8.65 4.98
C GLY A 347 -13.35 8.67 3.46
N VAL A 348 -12.15 8.51 2.91
CA VAL A 348 -11.95 8.49 1.45
C VAL A 348 -11.97 7.03 1.01
N ASP A 349 -13.09 6.62 0.43
CA ASP A 349 -13.35 5.34 -0.24
C ASP A 349 -13.08 4.07 0.63
N ARG A 350 -13.86 3.02 0.43
CA ARG A 350 -13.65 1.72 1.10
C ARG A 350 -12.43 0.97 0.57
N LYS A 351 -11.87 1.43 -0.56
CA LYS A 351 -10.97 0.65 -1.43
C LYS A 351 -9.50 1.06 -1.36
N VAL A 352 -9.17 2.20 -0.75
CA VAL A 352 -7.79 2.68 -0.57
C VAL A 352 -7.49 2.78 0.94
N PRO A 353 -6.66 1.90 1.49
CA PRO A 353 -6.46 1.86 2.92
C PRO A 353 -5.69 3.09 3.41
N ASN A 354 -5.90 3.50 4.67
CA ASN A 354 -5.24 4.65 5.34
C ASN A 354 -5.30 5.98 4.59
N GLN A 355 -6.24 6.14 3.66
CA GLN A 355 -6.52 7.41 3.03
C GLN A 355 -7.60 8.16 3.81
N VAL A 356 -7.29 9.40 4.17
CA VAL A 356 -8.21 10.29 4.89
C VAL A 356 -8.31 11.59 4.10
N GLY A 357 -9.54 12.02 3.87
CA GLY A 357 -9.84 13.30 3.26
C GLY A 357 -9.87 14.33 4.38
N ILE A 358 -8.99 15.32 4.29
CA ILE A 358 -8.80 16.33 5.32
C ILE A 358 -9.35 17.66 4.82
N GLN A 359 -10.20 18.29 5.64
CA GLN A 359 -10.64 19.67 5.46
C GLN A 359 -10.59 20.39 6.82
N VAL A 360 -10.11 21.63 6.88
CA VAL A 360 -10.08 22.41 8.15
C VAL A 360 -11.07 23.56 8.06
N SER A 361 -12.23 23.45 8.70
CA SER A 361 -13.20 24.56 8.84
C SER A 361 -12.93 25.36 10.12
N GLY A 362 -13.35 26.62 10.24
CA GLY A 362 -13.17 27.36 11.51
C GLY A 362 -13.98 28.64 11.62
N GLN A 363 -14.45 28.92 12.84
CA GLN A 363 -14.88 30.24 13.31
C GLN A 363 -13.78 30.83 14.20
N SER A 364 -13.57 32.15 14.14
CA SER A 364 -12.64 32.84 15.05
C SER A 364 -13.19 32.84 16.48
N PRO A 365 -12.40 32.52 17.51
CA PRO A 365 -12.82 32.67 18.90
C PRO A 365 -13.04 34.16 19.20
N GLY A 366 -14.27 34.56 19.55
CA GLY A 366 -14.57 35.90 20.07
C GLY A 366 -15.56 36.77 19.29
N THR A 367 -16.15 36.29 18.19
CA THR A 367 -17.16 37.08 17.45
C THR A 367 -18.42 36.28 17.19
N SER A 368 -19.59 36.82 17.54
CA SER A 368 -20.94 36.32 17.22
C SER A 368 -21.30 36.40 15.73
N VAL A 369 -20.32 36.68 14.87
CA VAL A 369 -20.46 36.78 13.42
C VAL A 369 -19.83 35.55 12.79
N THR A 370 -20.61 34.84 11.97
CA THR A 370 -20.16 33.74 11.11
C THR A 370 -19.15 34.30 10.09
N ARG A 371 -17.87 34.34 10.44
CA ARG A 371 -16.78 34.63 9.50
C ARG A 371 -16.10 33.32 9.14
N GLU A 372 -16.23 32.91 7.89
CA GLU A 372 -15.35 31.92 7.28
C GLU A 372 -13.93 32.50 7.35
N VAL A 373 -13.10 31.93 8.23
CA VAL A 373 -11.66 32.21 8.21
C VAL A 373 -11.12 31.58 6.92
N PRO A 374 -10.30 32.28 6.11
CA PRO A 374 -9.67 31.67 4.93
C PRO A 374 -8.99 30.35 5.32
N LEU A 375 -9.45 29.23 4.75
CA LEU A 375 -9.04 27.87 5.13
C LEU A 375 -7.61 27.56 4.66
N ALA A 376 -7.20 28.13 3.52
CA ALA A 376 -5.84 28.11 3.00
C ALA A 376 -4.85 28.65 4.05
N GLY A 377 -4.08 27.75 4.67
CA GLY A 377 -3.09 28.08 5.69
C GLY A 377 -3.29 27.35 7.02
N ALA A 378 -4.52 27.08 7.47
CA ALA A 378 -4.74 26.41 8.75
C ALA A 378 -4.25 24.95 8.75
N LEU A 379 -4.50 24.23 7.66
CA LEU A 379 -3.96 22.89 7.45
C LEU A 379 -2.45 22.93 7.23
N SER A 380 -1.95 23.91 6.47
CA SER A 380 -0.52 24.15 6.29
C SER A 380 0.19 24.36 7.62
N GLU A 381 -0.32 25.23 8.50
CA GLU A 381 0.22 25.48 9.85
C GLU A 381 0.27 24.19 10.68
N LEU A 382 -0.84 23.45 10.71
CA LEU A 382 -0.94 22.20 11.46
C LEU A 382 0.08 21.15 10.97
N ILE A 383 0.24 21.02 9.65
CA ILE A 383 1.24 20.12 9.06
C ILE A 383 2.66 20.62 9.39
N ASN A 384 2.97 21.89 9.20
CA ASN A 384 4.32 22.43 9.46
C ASN A 384 4.75 22.31 10.94
N GLN A 385 3.81 22.34 11.90
CA GLN A 385 4.13 22.10 13.32
C GLN A 385 4.55 20.65 13.63
N ASN A 386 4.19 19.71 12.75
CA ASN A 386 4.31 18.28 12.97
C ASN A 386 5.18 17.57 11.92
N ALA A 387 5.50 18.23 10.81
CA ALA A 387 6.30 17.69 9.73
C ALA A 387 7.80 17.91 9.98
N ASP A 388 8.61 16.91 9.60
CA ASP A 388 10.01 17.14 9.31
C ASP A 388 10.14 17.62 7.86
N ILE A 389 10.24 18.94 7.69
CA ILE A 389 10.28 19.58 6.36
C ILE A 389 11.47 19.08 5.53
N THR A 390 12.59 18.72 6.16
CA THR A 390 13.78 18.22 5.46
C THR A 390 13.55 16.87 4.77
N SER A 391 12.50 16.14 5.17
CA SER A 391 12.09 14.87 4.58
C SER A 391 11.10 15.02 3.41
N PHE A 392 10.75 16.25 3.04
CA PHE A 392 9.84 16.51 1.94
C PHE A 392 10.44 16.05 0.62
N GLN A 393 9.72 15.18 -0.08
CA GLN A 393 10.19 14.55 -1.31
C GLN A 393 9.05 14.32 -2.30
N THR A 394 9.45 14.18 -3.56
CA THR A 394 8.58 13.86 -4.67
C THR A 394 9.00 12.56 -5.31
N LEU A 395 8.09 11.59 -5.27
CA LEU A 395 8.22 10.29 -5.92
C LEU A 395 7.59 10.38 -7.31
N GLY A 396 8.39 10.19 -8.36
CA GLY A 396 7.90 10.30 -9.74
C GLY A 396 8.81 9.61 -10.75
N VAL A 397 8.40 9.60 -12.02
CA VAL A 397 9.22 9.12 -13.14
C VAL A 397 10.21 10.18 -13.60
N GLU A 398 11.30 9.77 -14.25
CA GLU A 398 12.37 10.70 -14.68
C GLU A 398 11.87 11.78 -15.65
N ASP A 399 10.90 11.45 -16.51
CA ASP A 399 10.26 12.43 -17.41
C ASP A 399 9.63 13.61 -16.65
N TYR A 400 9.05 13.35 -15.48
CA TYR A 400 8.52 14.43 -14.62
C TYR A 400 9.65 15.29 -14.08
N ARG A 401 10.76 14.67 -13.66
CA ARG A 401 11.96 15.38 -13.19
C ARG A 401 12.50 16.35 -14.24
N GLN A 402 12.52 15.91 -15.50
CA GLN A 402 13.08 16.69 -16.60
C GLN A 402 12.17 17.83 -17.06
N ASN A 403 10.84 17.66 -16.96
CA ASN A 403 9.89 18.57 -17.60
C ASN A 403 9.05 19.42 -16.64
N SER A 404 8.92 19.05 -15.37
CA SER A 404 7.92 19.66 -14.47
C SER A 404 8.35 19.80 -13.01
N TYR A 405 9.50 19.25 -12.63
CA TYR A 405 10.00 19.28 -11.26
C TYR A 405 10.76 20.58 -10.95
N HIS A 406 10.47 21.16 -9.79
CA HIS A 406 11.10 22.38 -9.29
C HIS A 406 11.72 22.16 -7.90
N PRO A 407 13.05 21.96 -7.77
CA PRO A 407 13.68 21.54 -6.51
C PRO A 407 13.27 22.34 -5.26
N ASP A 408 13.18 23.67 -5.38
CA ASP A 408 12.85 24.56 -4.26
C ASP A 408 11.39 24.45 -3.79
N ARG A 409 10.50 24.03 -4.71
CA ARG A 409 9.06 23.85 -4.47
C ARG A 409 8.72 22.39 -4.14
N ASP A 410 9.49 21.46 -4.66
CA ASP A 410 9.09 20.07 -4.82
C ASP A 410 9.80 19.12 -3.84
N GLY A 411 10.75 19.63 -3.06
CA GLY A 411 11.56 18.82 -2.17
C GLY A 411 12.48 17.87 -2.93
N LEU A 412 13.04 16.87 -2.25
CA LEU A 412 13.95 15.91 -2.85
C LEU A 412 13.23 15.07 -3.93
N PHE A 413 13.77 14.99 -5.14
CA PHE A 413 13.26 14.03 -6.14
C PHE A 413 13.75 12.61 -5.83
N VAL A 414 12.83 11.66 -5.83
CA VAL A 414 13.08 10.23 -5.73
C VAL A 414 12.48 9.55 -6.96
N ASN A 415 13.32 8.89 -7.75
CA ASN A 415 12.84 8.18 -8.92
C ASN A 415 12.06 6.94 -8.50
N ILE A 416 10.82 6.79 -8.98
CA ILE A 416 9.97 5.66 -8.62
C ILE A 416 10.61 4.31 -8.98
N HIS A 417 11.44 4.27 -10.03
CA HIS A 417 12.18 3.07 -10.42
C HIS A 417 13.27 2.68 -9.41
N GLU A 418 13.77 3.61 -8.58
CA GLU A 418 14.68 3.27 -7.47
C GLU A 418 13.92 2.53 -6.37
N LEU A 419 12.70 3.00 -6.06
CA LEU A 419 11.83 2.34 -5.11
C LEU A 419 11.37 0.97 -5.62
N GLU A 420 11.03 0.85 -6.90
CA GLU A 420 10.72 -0.42 -7.57
C GLU A 420 11.88 -1.42 -7.48
N ARG A 421 13.10 -0.98 -7.79
CA ARG A 421 14.30 -1.82 -7.65
C ARG A 421 14.54 -2.25 -6.21
N SER A 422 14.25 -1.39 -5.23
CA SER A 422 14.41 -1.73 -3.81
C SER A 422 13.49 -2.88 -3.35
N VAL A 423 12.35 -3.08 -4.02
CA VAL A 423 11.44 -4.21 -3.75
C VAL A 423 11.64 -5.41 -4.67
N GLY A 424 12.56 -5.32 -5.65
CA GLY A 424 12.91 -6.43 -6.56
C GLY A 424 12.36 -6.32 -7.98
N PHE A 425 11.71 -5.22 -8.36
CA PHE A 425 11.31 -5.00 -9.75
C PHE A 425 12.50 -4.60 -10.63
N ALA A 426 12.42 -5.02 -11.88
CA ALA A 426 13.30 -4.59 -12.97
C ALA A 426 12.75 -3.29 -13.61
N GLU A 427 13.19 -2.98 -14.84
CA GLU A 427 12.84 -1.73 -15.53
C GLU A 427 11.34 -1.61 -15.82
N HIS A 428 10.66 -2.75 -16.01
CA HIS A 428 9.26 -2.79 -16.36
C HIS A 428 8.46 -3.53 -15.29
N GLN A 429 7.40 -2.87 -14.86
CA GLN A 429 6.32 -3.54 -14.15
C GLN A 429 5.47 -4.28 -15.19
N TYR A 430 5.06 -5.50 -14.87
CA TYR A 430 4.15 -6.25 -15.70
C TYR A 430 2.85 -6.55 -14.95
N LEU A 431 1.75 -6.61 -15.69
CA LEU A 431 0.47 -7.09 -15.22
C LEU A 431 0.43 -8.61 -15.35
N LEU A 432 0.01 -9.26 -14.27
CA LEU A 432 -0.22 -10.69 -14.17
C LEU A 432 -1.71 -11.00 -14.36
N GLU A 433 -2.01 -12.29 -14.48
CA GLU A 433 -3.35 -12.80 -14.69
C GLU A 433 -3.96 -13.39 -13.43
N MET A 434 -5.09 -12.81 -13.02
CA MET A 434 -5.88 -13.28 -11.89
C MET A 434 -7.11 -14.04 -12.39
N PRO A 435 -7.20 -15.37 -12.19
CA PRO A 435 -8.40 -16.12 -12.55
C PRO A 435 -9.56 -15.77 -11.60
N GLN A 436 -10.75 -15.55 -12.15
CA GLN A 436 -11.97 -15.29 -11.39
C GLN A 436 -13.20 -15.81 -12.13
N GLY A 437 -13.72 -16.97 -11.69
CA GLY A 437 -14.77 -17.68 -12.42
C GLY A 437 -14.29 -18.00 -13.83
N ASP A 438 -15.08 -17.62 -14.83
CA ASP A 438 -14.75 -17.82 -16.25
C ASP A 438 -13.94 -16.65 -16.87
N ALA A 439 -13.53 -15.67 -16.05
CA ALA A 439 -12.83 -14.46 -16.50
C ALA A 439 -11.40 -14.36 -15.95
N TYR A 440 -10.59 -13.53 -16.61
CA TYR A 440 -9.19 -13.28 -16.28
C TYR A 440 -8.95 -11.80 -16.07
N ARG A 441 -8.69 -11.39 -14.82
CA ARG A 441 -8.50 -9.98 -14.46
C ARG A 441 -7.03 -9.60 -14.44
N SER A 442 -6.77 -8.31 -14.66
CA SER A 442 -5.46 -7.70 -14.50
C SER A 442 -5.10 -7.57 -13.01
N ALA A 443 -3.90 -7.97 -12.64
CA ALA A 443 -3.37 -7.76 -11.30
C ALA A 443 -1.90 -7.31 -11.37
N THR A 444 -1.47 -6.51 -10.41
CA THR A 444 -0.06 -6.34 -10.08
C THR A 444 0.31 -7.31 -8.95
N PRO A 445 1.58 -7.42 -8.57
CA PRO A 445 1.95 -8.16 -7.37
C PRO A 445 1.29 -7.65 -6.08
N PHE A 446 0.72 -6.44 -6.04
CA PHE A 446 0.17 -5.80 -4.84
C PHE A 446 -1.35 -5.57 -4.88
N ALA A 447 -1.94 -5.52 -6.08
CA ALA A 447 -3.31 -5.08 -6.26
C ALA A 447 -4.01 -5.84 -7.40
N VAL A 448 -5.33 -5.98 -7.28
CA VAL A 448 -6.19 -6.60 -8.30
C VAL A 448 -7.22 -5.60 -8.80
N MET A 449 -7.49 -5.64 -10.11
CA MET A 449 -8.59 -4.89 -10.70
C MET A 449 -9.92 -5.60 -10.47
N THR A 450 -10.97 -4.85 -10.14
CA THR A 450 -12.34 -5.33 -10.04
C THR A 450 -13.25 -4.50 -10.92
N VAL A 451 -13.98 -5.18 -11.81
CA VAL A 451 -14.95 -4.59 -12.73
C VAL A 451 -16.35 -5.00 -12.29
N GLU A 452 -17.20 -4.02 -12.00
CA GLU A 452 -18.61 -4.18 -11.62
C GLU A 452 -19.47 -3.29 -12.53
N GLY A 453 -20.05 -3.88 -13.58
CA GLY A 453 -20.69 -3.11 -14.66
C GLY A 453 -19.68 -2.15 -15.31
N ASP A 454 -20.04 -0.87 -15.43
CA ASP A 454 -19.15 0.17 -15.98
C ASP A 454 -18.11 0.70 -14.97
N LYS A 455 -18.11 0.19 -13.73
CA LYS A 455 -17.18 0.65 -12.69
C LYS A 455 -15.94 -0.24 -12.65
N VAL A 456 -14.81 0.34 -13.03
CA VAL A 456 -13.48 -0.23 -12.80
C VAL A 456 -12.94 0.28 -11.46
N SER A 457 -12.53 -0.63 -10.59
CA SER A 457 -11.90 -0.33 -9.31
C SER A 457 -10.67 -1.22 -9.09
N SER A 458 -9.85 -0.88 -8.10
CA SER A 458 -8.72 -1.71 -7.69
C SER A 458 -8.64 -1.79 -6.18
N SER A 459 -8.15 -2.92 -5.66
CA SER A 459 -7.94 -3.15 -4.22
C SER A 459 -6.63 -3.89 -4.00
N HIS A 460 -6.09 -3.85 -2.78
CA HIS A 460 -4.97 -4.72 -2.43
C HIS A 460 -5.36 -6.19 -2.50
N LEU A 461 -4.36 -7.06 -2.73
CA LEU A 461 -4.55 -8.49 -2.72
C LEU A 461 -4.70 -8.98 -1.26
N SER A 462 -5.79 -9.69 -0.98
CA SER A 462 -5.90 -10.52 0.23
C SER A 462 -4.95 -11.72 0.16
N LYS A 463 -4.65 -12.36 1.29
CA LYS A 463 -3.81 -13.57 1.34
C LYS A 463 -4.24 -14.65 0.34
N ALA A 464 -5.53 -14.96 0.30
CA ALA A 464 -6.08 -15.96 -0.63
C ALA A 464 -5.94 -15.54 -2.10
N GLN A 465 -6.07 -14.24 -2.37
CA GLN A 465 -5.88 -13.70 -3.72
C GLN A 465 -4.40 -13.72 -4.14
N THR A 466 -3.48 -13.37 -3.24
CA THR A 466 -2.03 -13.44 -3.47
C THR A 466 -1.59 -14.88 -3.77
N GLU A 467 -2.09 -15.85 -3.01
CA GLU A 467 -1.85 -17.28 -3.26
C GLU A 467 -2.36 -17.73 -4.62
N THR A 468 -3.62 -17.43 -4.93
CA THR A 468 -4.24 -17.79 -6.21
C THR A 468 -3.45 -17.17 -7.38
N LEU A 469 -3.10 -15.89 -7.27
CA LEU A 469 -2.34 -15.17 -8.29
C LEU A 469 -0.95 -15.78 -8.48
N TYR A 470 -0.24 -16.08 -7.38
CA TYR A 470 1.10 -16.65 -7.45
C TYR A 470 1.09 -18.04 -8.08
N GLN A 471 0.26 -18.97 -7.58
CA GLN A 471 0.21 -20.35 -8.07
C GLN A 471 -0.17 -20.40 -9.56
N TYR A 472 -1.16 -19.60 -9.97
CA TYR A 472 -1.61 -19.56 -11.36
C TYR A 472 -0.50 -19.07 -12.32
N ASN A 473 0.20 -17.99 -11.97
CA ASN A 473 1.24 -17.44 -12.85
C ASN A 473 2.55 -18.26 -12.75
N ALA A 474 2.90 -18.80 -11.58
CA ALA A 474 4.07 -19.67 -11.41
C ALA A 474 3.98 -20.92 -12.29
N ALA A 475 2.82 -21.60 -12.31
CA ALA A 475 2.60 -22.76 -13.16
C ALA A 475 2.78 -22.45 -14.67
N PHE A 476 2.38 -21.26 -15.11
CA PHE A 476 2.61 -20.81 -16.49
C PHE A 476 4.10 -20.61 -16.77
N PHE A 477 4.82 -19.92 -15.89
CA PHE A 477 6.24 -19.63 -16.08
C PHE A 477 7.13 -20.88 -15.97
N GLU A 478 6.76 -21.86 -15.13
CA GLU A 478 7.42 -23.17 -15.11
C GLU A 478 7.28 -23.90 -16.45
N ARG A 479 6.07 -23.91 -17.03
CA ARG A 479 5.84 -24.48 -18.38
C ARG A 479 6.59 -23.71 -19.46
N LEU A 480 6.63 -22.38 -19.37
CA LEU A 480 7.41 -21.55 -20.29
C LEU A 480 8.90 -21.90 -20.22
N GLU A 481 9.43 -22.11 -19.02
CA GLU A 481 10.84 -22.47 -18.82
C GLU A 481 11.15 -23.88 -19.35
N GLN A 482 10.27 -24.86 -19.14
CA GLN A 482 10.39 -26.18 -19.76
C GLN A 482 10.42 -26.09 -21.29
N LEU A 483 9.58 -25.22 -21.88
CA LEU A 483 9.55 -24.99 -23.32
C LEU A 483 10.82 -24.30 -23.83
N ARG A 484 11.43 -23.42 -23.04
CA ARG A 484 12.72 -22.78 -23.34
C ARG A 484 13.89 -23.76 -23.20
N GLY A 485 13.94 -24.55 -22.14
CA GLY A 485 15.08 -25.41 -21.81
C GLY A 485 15.13 -26.74 -22.57
N GLU A 486 13.99 -27.38 -22.85
CA GLU A 486 13.99 -28.80 -23.24
C GLU A 486 13.62 -29.12 -24.70
N GLY A 487 13.25 -28.12 -25.52
CA GLY A 487 13.27 -28.06 -27.00
C GLY A 487 12.69 -29.20 -27.88
N PHE A 488 12.35 -30.37 -27.35
CA PHE A 488 11.78 -31.53 -28.03
C PHE A 488 10.95 -32.39 -27.06
N LYS A 489 11.38 -32.54 -25.79
CA LYS A 489 10.58 -33.22 -24.75
C LYS A 489 9.40 -32.38 -24.29
N ALA A 490 9.54 -31.05 -24.25
CA ALA A 490 8.44 -30.12 -23.95
C ALA A 490 7.33 -30.11 -24.99
N SER A 491 7.59 -30.48 -26.25
CA SER A 491 6.52 -30.69 -27.24
C SER A 491 5.54 -31.80 -26.83
N ARG A 492 6.00 -32.78 -26.04
CA ARG A 492 5.18 -33.85 -25.45
C ARG A 492 4.52 -33.45 -24.13
N LEU A 493 5.02 -32.42 -23.43
CA LEU A 493 4.36 -31.84 -22.24
C LEU A 493 3.01 -31.20 -22.58
N PHE A 494 2.79 -30.85 -23.86
CA PHE A 494 1.52 -30.34 -24.38
C PHE A 494 0.78 -31.39 -25.24
N ALA A 495 0.90 -32.68 -24.90
CA ALA A 495 0.28 -33.78 -25.66
C ALA A 495 -1.27 -33.67 -25.74
N GLY A 496 -1.90 -32.89 -24.86
CA GLY A 496 -3.30 -32.50 -24.95
C GLY A 496 -3.51 -31.17 -25.68
N SER A 497 -4.42 -31.13 -26.66
CA SER A 497 -4.78 -29.89 -27.36
C SER A 497 -5.35 -28.82 -26.41
N SER A 498 -6.05 -29.25 -25.35
CA SER A 498 -6.63 -28.37 -24.33
C SER A 498 -5.55 -27.64 -23.52
N GLU A 499 -4.53 -28.34 -23.02
CA GLU A 499 -3.46 -27.72 -22.22
C GLU A 499 -2.64 -26.74 -23.05
N ARG A 500 -2.36 -27.09 -24.32
CA ARG A 500 -1.72 -26.18 -25.27
C ARG A 500 -2.56 -24.94 -25.54
N ALA A 501 -3.87 -25.12 -25.73
CA ALA A 501 -4.79 -24.02 -25.94
C ALA A 501 -4.83 -23.08 -24.74
N THR A 502 -4.94 -23.62 -23.52
CA THR A 502 -4.91 -22.84 -22.27
C THR A 502 -3.61 -22.05 -22.12
N PHE A 503 -2.46 -22.68 -22.37
CA PHE A 503 -1.16 -22.00 -22.32
C PHE A 503 -1.05 -20.87 -23.34
N VAL A 504 -1.43 -21.13 -24.60
CA VAL A 504 -1.38 -20.14 -25.69
C VAL A 504 -2.34 -18.97 -25.41
N GLN A 505 -3.51 -19.25 -24.85
CA GLN A 505 -4.48 -18.22 -24.47
C GLN A 505 -3.94 -17.34 -23.34
N GLN A 506 -3.34 -17.93 -22.30
CA GLN A 506 -2.71 -17.16 -21.22
C GLN A 506 -1.53 -16.34 -21.75
N LEU A 507 -0.67 -16.92 -22.59
CA LEU A 507 0.42 -16.20 -23.24
C LEU A 507 -0.11 -15.00 -24.04
N THR A 508 -1.13 -15.20 -24.88
CA THR A 508 -1.78 -14.13 -25.65
C THR A 508 -2.25 -13.00 -24.74
N ARG A 509 -3.02 -13.33 -23.69
CA ARG A 509 -3.55 -12.33 -22.75
C ARG A 509 -2.45 -11.57 -22.02
N LEU A 510 -1.36 -12.26 -21.64
CA LEU A 510 -0.20 -11.60 -21.01
C LEU A 510 0.51 -10.66 -21.97
N LEU A 511 0.67 -11.04 -23.24
CA LEU A 511 1.28 -10.17 -24.25
C LEU A 511 0.43 -8.92 -24.51
N GLU A 512 -0.86 -9.09 -24.74
CA GLU A 512 -1.80 -7.99 -25.03
C GLU A 512 -1.90 -7.01 -23.86
N ARG A 513 -2.12 -7.52 -22.65
CA ARG A 513 -2.29 -6.69 -21.44
C ARG A 513 -1.02 -5.92 -21.05
N ASN A 514 0.14 -6.34 -21.54
CA ASN A 514 1.41 -5.67 -21.29
C ASN A 514 1.94 -4.90 -22.50
N HIS A 515 1.14 -4.75 -23.57
CA HIS A 515 1.57 -4.18 -24.85
C HIS A 515 2.86 -4.80 -25.40
N ILE A 516 3.07 -6.09 -25.14
CA ILE A 516 4.13 -6.89 -25.77
C ILE A 516 3.57 -7.41 -27.09
N THR A 517 3.13 -6.47 -27.92
CA THR A 517 2.58 -6.66 -29.27
C THR A 517 3.54 -6.03 -30.27
N PRO A 518 3.44 -6.37 -31.57
CA PRO A 518 4.26 -5.72 -32.59
C PRO A 518 4.21 -4.19 -32.51
N ALA A 519 3.03 -3.60 -32.31
CA ALA A 519 2.90 -2.14 -32.18
C ALA A 519 3.59 -1.61 -30.93
N GLY A 520 3.36 -2.22 -29.76
CA GLY A 520 3.96 -1.76 -28.50
C GLY A 520 5.49 -1.88 -28.48
N CYS A 521 6.05 -2.93 -29.09
CA CYS A 521 7.48 -3.17 -29.19
C CYS A 521 8.19 -2.30 -30.25
N CYS A 522 7.55 -2.08 -31.41
CA CYS A 522 8.17 -1.32 -32.50
C CYS A 522 8.19 0.20 -32.22
N TRP A 523 7.13 0.76 -31.63
CA TRP A 523 7.03 2.21 -31.35
C TRP A 523 8.14 2.75 -30.44
N ARG A 524 8.67 1.93 -29.51
CA ARG A 524 9.78 2.36 -28.63
C ARG A 524 11.14 2.39 -29.33
N ASN A 525 11.35 1.58 -30.36
CA ASN A 525 12.59 1.57 -31.14
C ASN A 525 12.61 2.59 -32.28
N THR A 526 11.46 2.93 -32.87
CA THR A 526 11.38 3.98 -33.91
C THR A 526 11.52 5.40 -33.36
N ALA A 527 11.21 5.65 -32.09
CA ALA A 527 11.54 6.92 -31.43
C ALA A 527 13.07 7.18 -31.38
N ALA A 528 13.89 6.13 -31.47
CA ALA A 528 15.34 6.24 -31.58
C ALA A 528 15.87 6.30 -33.02
N ARG A 529 15.03 6.14 -34.06
CA ARG A 529 15.51 6.06 -35.46
C ARG A 529 14.75 6.81 -36.55
N ALA A 530 13.53 7.30 -36.37
CA ALA A 530 12.87 8.08 -37.44
C ALA A 530 11.67 8.88 -36.95
N CYS A 531 11.86 10.19 -36.71
CA CYS A 531 10.77 11.15 -36.93
C CYS A 531 10.55 11.30 -38.44
N GLY A 532 9.83 10.34 -38.99
CA GLY A 532 9.53 10.23 -40.41
C GLY A 532 8.22 9.47 -40.66
N ILE A 533 7.22 9.62 -39.78
CA ILE A 533 5.82 9.34 -40.12
C ILE A 533 4.98 10.51 -39.60
N SER A 534 4.43 11.23 -40.56
CA SER A 534 3.59 12.42 -40.40
C SER A 534 2.38 12.18 -39.48
N ARG A 535 2.21 13.06 -38.49
CA ARG A 535 0.90 13.39 -37.92
C ARG A 535 0.07 14.08 -38.98
N ALA A 536 -0.70 13.34 -39.77
CA ALA A 536 -1.82 13.90 -40.51
C ALA A 536 -2.96 12.89 -40.53
N THR A 537 -4.14 13.37 -40.10
CA THR A 537 -5.47 12.73 -40.10
C THR A 537 -5.71 11.56 -39.12
N THR A 538 -6.05 11.92 -37.88
CA THR A 538 -7.26 11.43 -37.17
C THR A 538 -7.75 12.53 -36.24
#